data_AF-A0A1F8PW54-F1
#
_entry.id   AF-A0A1F8PW54-F1
#
_cell.length_a   1.000
_cell.length_b   1.000
_cell.length_c   1.000
_cell.angle_alpha   90.00
_cell.angle_beta   90.00
_cell.angle_gamma   90.00
#
_symmetry.space_group_name_H-M   'P 1'
#
loop_
_entity.id
_entity.type
_entity.pdbx_description
1 polymer ?
#
loop_
_entity_poly.entity_id
_entity_poly.type
_entity_poly.pdbx_seq_one_letter_code
_entity_poly.pdbx_strand_id
1 'polypeptide(L)' 'MRRIFSFFAGMITGGLVGAAVAILLAPVSGEDARFQIQERTMRLRDEIKAVAEARRAELERELAALRAPHRKE' A
#
# COMPACT_ATOMS: atom_id res chain seq x y z
N MET A 1 0.51 34.29 11.03
CA MET A 1 -0.19 33.72 9.84
C MET A 1 0.55 33.97 8.52
N ARG A 2 0.98 35.20 8.19
CA ARG A 2 1.68 35.52 6.92
C ARG A 2 2.91 34.64 6.59
N ARG A 3 3.72 34.29 7.60
CA ARG A 3 4.95 33.50 7.43
C ARG A 3 4.71 32.03 7.05
N ILE A 4 3.61 31.47 7.53
CA ILE A 4 3.16 30.10 7.20
C ILE A 4 2.63 30.10 5.77
N PHE A 5 1.84 31.11 5.38
CA PHE A 5 1.36 31.25 4.01
C PHE A 5 2.50 31.39 2.99
N SER A 6 3.53 32.22 3.28
CA SER A 6 4.70 32.34 2.41
C SER A 6 5.50 31.04 2.29
N PHE A 7 5.55 30.23 3.36
CA PHE A 7 6.18 28.92 3.32
C PHE A 7 5.42 27.94 2.42
N PHE A 8 4.09 27.84 2.56
CA PHE A 8 3.26 27.00 1.69
C PHE A 8 3.31 27.46 0.23
N ALA A 9 3.30 28.77 -0.02
CA ALA A 9 3.48 29.31 -1.36
C ALA A 9 4.83 28.86 -1.96
N GLY A 10 5.93 28.99 -1.21
CA GLY A 10 7.25 28.51 -1.63
C GLY A 10 7.30 27.00 -1.85
N MET A 11 6.68 26.20 -0.98
CA MET A 11 6.61 24.75 -1.11
C MET A 11 5.83 24.32 -2.37
N ILE A 12 4.69 24.96 -2.65
CA ILE A 12 3.89 24.67 -3.84
C ILE A 12 4.67 25.06 -5.10
N THR A 13 5.23 26.27 -5.14
CA THR A 13 6.02 26.73 -6.29
C THR A 13 7.25 25.85 -6.52
N GLY A 14 8.00 25.54 -5.46
CA GLY A 14 9.16 24.64 -5.55
C GLY A 14 8.77 23.22 -5.97
N GLY A 15 7.67 22.69 -5.45
CA GLY A 15 7.14 21.38 -5.82
C GLY A 15 6.69 21.31 -7.28
N LEU A 16 6.05 22.37 -7.80
CA LEU A 16 5.66 22.46 -9.21
C LEU A 16 6.87 22.53 -10.13
N VAL A 17 7.88 23.35 -9.79
CA VAL A 17 9.12 23.45 -10.58
C VAL A 17 9.86 22.11 -10.56
N GLY A 18 9.99 21.47 -9.40
CA GLY A 18 10.60 20.15 -9.27
C GLY A 18 9.86 19.06 -10.06
N ALA A 19 8.52 19.07 -10.03
CA ALA A 19 7.70 18.15 -10.81
C ALA A 19 7.88 18.37 -12.32
N ALA A 20 7.91 19.63 -12.78
CA ALA A 20 8.15 19.97 -14.18
C ALA A 20 9.52 19.48 -14.65
N VAL A 21 10.58 19.70 -13.85
CA VAL A 21 11.93 19.20 -14.13
C VAL A 21 11.95 17.67 -14.15
N ALA A 22 11.31 17.01 -13.19
CA ALA A 22 11.23 15.56 -13.15
C ALA A 22 10.57 15.02 -14.43
N ILE A 23 9.43 15.57 -14.84
CA ILE A 23 8.73 15.18 -16.08
C ILE A 23 9.62 15.41 -17.31
N LEU A 24 10.30 16.56 -17.39
CA LEU A 24 11.15 16.93 -18.53
C LEU A 24 12.40 16.05 -18.64
N LEU A 25 12.97 15.64 -17.50
CA LEU A 25 14.13 14.74 -17.47
C LEU A 25 13.75 13.27 -17.64
N ALA A 26 12.46 12.93 -17.82
CA ALA A 26 11.95 11.57 -18.01
C ALA A 26 12.62 10.56 -17.05
N PRO A 27 12.19 10.51 -15.76
CA PRO A 27 12.90 9.72 -14.76
C PRO A 27 12.81 8.21 -15.05
N VAL A 28 11.77 7.79 -15.78
CA VAL A 28 11.51 6.45 -16.31
C VAL A 28 10.58 6.57 -17.54
N SER A 29 10.58 5.58 -18.44
CA SER A 29 9.57 5.52 -19.50
C SER A 29 8.17 5.32 -18.90
N GLY A 30 7.13 5.84 -19.55
CA GLY A 30 5.75 5.65 -19.08
C GLY A 30 5.33 4.18 -19.05
N GLU A 31 5.98 3.33 -19.86
CA GLU A 31 5.77 1.89 -19.88
C GLU A 31 6.39 1.21 -18.66
N ASP A 32 7.62 1.56 -18.28
CA ASP A 32 8.28 1.06 -17.07
C ASP A 32 7.52 1.45 -15.79
N ALA A 33 6.99 2.68 -15.74
CA ALA A 33 6.18 3.13 -14.62
C ALA A 33 4.90 2.30 -14.47
N ARG A 34 4.21 2.02 -15.58
CA ARG A 34 3.00 1.17 -15.59
C ARG A 34 3.33 -0.25 -15.17
N PHE A 35 4.42 -0.81 -15.70
CA PHE A 35 4.89 -2.14 -15.35
C PHE A 35 5.17 -2.26 -13.85
N GLN A 36 5.94 -1.33 -13.29
CA GLN A 36 6.24 -1.34 -11.85
C GLN A 36 5.00 -1.19 -10.97
N ILE A 37 4.05 -0.33 -11.35
CA ILE A 37 2.78 -0.17 -10.61
C ILE A 37 1.99 -1.47 -10.65
N GLN A 38 1.88 -2.09 -11.82
CA GLN A 38 1.16 -3.36 -11.99
C GLN A 38 1.80 -4.48 -11.18
N GLU A 39 3.12 -4.63 -11.25
CA GLU A 39 3.86 -5.64 -10.51
C GLU A 39 3.68 -5.45 -8.99
N ARG A 40 3.85 -4.23 -8.48
CA ARG A 40 3.63 -3.93 -7.06
C ARG A 40 2.21 -4.23 -6.61
N THR A 41 1.22 -3.90 -7.45
CA THR A 41 -0.20 -4.15 -7.15
C THR A 41 -0.51 -5.65 -7.11
N MET A 42 0.07 -6.43 -8.03
CA MET A 42 -0.08 -7.88 -8.04
C MET A 42 0.53 -8.51 -6.77
N ARG A 43 1.76 -8.15 -6.43
CA ARG A 43 2.42 -8.65 -5.21
C ARG A 43 1.61 -8.33 -3.96
N LEU A 44 1.15 -7.09 -3.82
CA LEU A 44 0.33 -6.68 -2.69
C LEU A 44 -0.97 -7.49 -2.59
N ARG A 45 -1.63 -7.75 -3.72
CA ARG A 45 -2.85 -8.58 -3.75
C ARG A 45 -2.57 -10.00 -3.30
N ASP A 46 -1.47 -10.59 -3.74
CA ASP A 46 -1.11 -11.96 -3.41
C ASP A 46 -0.68 -12.09 -1.94
N GLU A 47 0.03 -11.09 -1.40
CA GLU A 47 0.33 -10.98 0.03
C GLU A 47 -0.95 -10.92 0.86
N ILE A 48 -1.92 -10.08 0.49
CA ILE A 48 -3.20 -9.96 1.20
C ILE A 48 -3.95 -11.29 1.19
N LYS A 49 -4.00 -11.98 0.05
CA LYS A 49 -4.64 -13.30 -0.04
C LYS A 49 -3.95 -14.32 0.84
N ALA A 50 -2.62 -14.38 0.81
CA ALA A 50 -1.85 -15.31 1.62
C ALA A 50 -2.09 -15.08 3.11
N VAL A 51 -2.12 -13.82 3.55
CA VAL A 51 -2.47 -13.46 4.92
C VAL A 51 -3.89 -13.88 5.26
N ALA A 52 -4.87 -13.58 4.39
CA ALA A 52 -6.26 -13.95 4.62
C ALA A 52 -6.46 -15.47 4.76
N GLU A 53 -5.85 -16.27 3.89
CA GLU A 53 -5.89 -17.73 3.96
C GLU A 53 -5.21 -18.26 5.23
N ALA A 54 -4.06 -17.71 5.61
CA ALA A 54 -3.37 -18.08 6.84
C ALA A 54 -4.24 -17.81 8.08
N ARG A 55 -4.87 -16.63 8.14
CA ARG A 55 -5.78 -16.25 9.25
C ARG A 55 -7.03 -17.10 9.27
N ARG A 56 -7.57 -17.47 8.10
CA ARG A 56 -8.70 -18.40 8.01
C ARG A 56 -8.34 -19.78 8.54
N ALA A 57 -7.20 -20.33 8.13
CA ALA A 57 -6.74 -21.63 8.60
C ALA A 57 -6.49 -21.64 10.12
N GLU A 58 -5.98 -20.53 10.67
CA GLU A 58 -5.81 -20.35 12.12
C GLU A 58 -7.16 -20.35 12.86
N LEU A 59 -8.12 -19.57 12.38
CA LEU A 59 -9.47 -19.51 12.96
C LEU A 59 -10.22 -20.84 12.85
N GLU A 60 -10.06 -21.58 11.75
CA GLU A 60 -10.66 -22.92 11.60
C GLU A 60 -10.08 -23.92 12.60
N ARG A 61 -8.78 -23.85 12.90
CA ARG A 61 -8.13 -24.66 13.95
C ARG A 61 -8.63 -24.31 15.33
N GLU A 62 -8.74 -23.02 15.64
CA GLU A 62 -9.26 -22.55 16.93
C GLU A 62 -10.73 -22.96 17.12
N LEU A 63 -11.55 -22.82 16.09
CA LEU A 63 -12.94 -23.26 16.09
C LEU A 63 -13.07 -24.78 16.28
N ALA A 64 -12.18 -25.56 15.67
CA ALA A 64 -12.14 -27.01 15.86
C ALA A 64 -11.72 -27.40 17.28
N ALA A 65 -10.75 -26.68 17.87
CA ALA A 65 -10.33 -26.88 19.25
C ALA A 65 -11.45 -26.54 20.25
N LEU A 66 -12.20 -25.47 20.00
CA LEU A 66 -13.34 -25.08 20.83
C LEU A 66 -14.57 -26.00 20.66
N ARG A 67 -14.75 -26.58 19.47
CA ARG A 67 -15.80 -27.57 19.17
C ARG A 67 -15.47 -28.98 19.64
N ALA A 68 -14.22 -29.27 20.00
CA ALA A 68 -13.89 -30.51 20.71
C ALA A 68 -14.78 -30.58 21.98
N PRO A 69 -15.42 -31.73 22.22
CA PRO A 69 -16.63 -31.77 23.01
C PRO A 69 -16.35 -31.28 24.43
N HIS A 70 -16.92 -30.13 24.77
CA HIS A 70 -17.31 -29.79 26.14
C HIS A 70 -18.45 -30.73 26.56
N ARG A 71 -18.19 -32.05 26.56
CA ARG A 71 -19.00 -33.04 27.24
C ARG A 71 -18.81 -32.73 28.72
N LYS A 72 -19.62 -31.79 29.20
CA LYS A 72 -19.82 -31.54 30.62
C LYS A 72 -20.31 -32.87 31.21
N GLU A 73 -19.52 -33.40 32.13
CA GLU A 73 -19.95 -34.35 33.14
C GLU A 73 -21.09 -33.76 33.97
#